data_AF-A0A2V6UDP2-F1
#
_entry.id   AF-A0A2V6UDP2-F1
#
_cell.length_a   1.000
_cell.length_b   1.000
_cell.length_c   1.000
_cell.angle_alpha   90.00
_cell.angle_beta   90.00
_cell.angle_gamma   90.00
#
_symmetry.space_group_name_H-M   'P 1'
#
loop_
_entity.id
_entity.type
_entity.pdbx_description
1 polymer ?
#
loop_
_entity_poly.entity_id
_entity_poly.type
_entity_poly.pdbx_seq_one_letter_code
_entity_poly.pdbx_strand_id
1 'polypeptide(L)'
;MQRLQQKDKEANVGDRPLTDAQKAAIAEVRQVFTAKSAEREILHRAALRKAGTHEEVELLNENLRRDVERLVSDRDRKIGEIRGEASP
;
A
#
# COMPACT_ATOMS: atom_id res chain seq x y z
N MET A 1 -18.98 26.51 29.98
CA MET A 1 -18.28 26.45 28.68
C MET A 1 -16.97 25.66 28.80
N GLN A 2 -16.99 24.40 29.25
CA GLN A 2 -15.78 23.58 29.47
C GLN A 2 -15.84 22.20 28.77
N ARG A 3 -16.82 22.00 27.87
CA ARG A 3 -17.00 20.71 27.17
C ARG A 3 -16.54 20.71 25.71
N LEU A 4 -15.97 21.83 25.24
CA LEU A 4 -15.52 21.96 23.84
C LEU A 4 -14.02 21.67 23.67
N GLN A 5 -13.18 21.88 24.69
CA GLN A 5 -11.73 21.66 24.60
C GLN A 5 -11.30 20.18 24.63
N GLN A 6 -12.19 19.26 25.00
CA GLN A 6 -11.86 17.83 25.07
C GLN A 6 -11.93 17.15 23.69
N LYS A 7 -12.75 17.67 22.76
CA LYS A 7 -12.97 17.03 21.44
C LYS A 7 -11.89 17.35 20.40
N ASP A 8 -11.15 18.44 20.57
CA ASP A 8 -10.07 18.80 19.65
C ASP A 8 -8.80 17.96 19.84
N LYS A 9 -8.68 17.24 20.97
CA LYS A 9 -7.57 16.31 21.21
C LYS A 9 -7.71 14.97 20.47
N GLU A 10 -8.93 14.57 20.11
CA GLU A 10 -9.18 13.35 19.31
C GLU A 10 -9.06 13.61 17.80
N ALA A 11 -9.18 14.88 17.39
CA ALA A 11 -9.04 15.30 15.99
C ALA A 11 -7.57 15.48 15.55
N ASN A 12 -6.60 15.34 16.45
CA ASN A 12 -5.18 15.51 16.16
C ASN A 12 -4.42 14.17 16.09
N VAL A 13 -4.93 13.27 15.25
CA VAL A 13 -4.16 12.10 14.74
C VAL A 13 -3.18 12.55 13.62
N GLY A 14 -3.22 13.83 13.24
CA GLY A 14 -2.51 14.37 12.08
C GLY A 14 -1.14 15.04 12.32
N ASP A 15 -0.71 15.27 13.56
CA ASP A 15 0.41 16.22 13.79
C ASP A 15 1.54 15.70 14.69
N ARG A 16 1.55 14.39 15.00
CA ARG A 16 2.74 13.77 15.63
C ARG A 16 3.77 13.44 14.56
N PRO A 17 4.99 14.00 14.63
CA PRO A 17 6.05 13.63 13.71
C PRO A 17 6.37 12.15 13.87
N LEU A 18 6.55 11.45 12.75
CA LEU A 18 6.93 10.04 12.75
C LEU A 18 8.29 9.86 13.44
N THR A 19 8.39 8.83 14.28
CA THR A 19 9.68 8.39 14.82
C THR A 19 10.58 7.87 13.69
N ASP A 20 11.89 7.88 13.89
CA ASP A 20 12.82 7.37 12.88
C ASP A 20 12.63 5.87 12.63
N ALA A 21 12.23 5.11 13.65
CA ALA A 21 11.83 3.72 13.50
C ALA A 21 10.61 3.55 12.58
N GLN A 22 9.58 4.39 12.73
CA GLN A 22 8.41 4.38 11.84
C GLN A 22 8.78 4.77 10.41
N LYS A 23 9.64 5.79 10.23
CA LYS A 23 10.11 6.19 8.88
C LYS A 23 10.86 5.05 8.21
N ALA A 24 11.76 4.38 8.94
CA ALA A 24 12.51 3.23 8.43
C ALA A 24 11.57 2.08 8.05
N ALA A 25 10.62 1.72 8.91
CA ALA A 25 9.64 0.67 8.64
C ALA A 25 8.75 1.01 7.42
N ILE A 26 8.31 2.27 7.28
CA ILE A 26 7.54 2.72 6.10
C ILE A 26 8.38 2.62 4.82
N ALA A 27 9.67 2.98 4.88
CA ALA A 27 10.57 2.87 3.73
C ALA A 27 10.75 1.41 3.30
N GLU A 28 10.94 0.51 4.26
CA GLU A 28 11.04 -0.93 4.01
C GLU A 28 9.76 -1.50 3.39
N VAL A 29 8.59 -1.18 3.93
CA VAL A 29 7.30 -1.58 3.35
C VAL A 29 7.18 -1.10 1.90
N ARG A 30 7.53 0.16 1.62
CA ARG A 30 7.50 0.69 0.25
C ARG A 30 8.45 -0.06 -0.68
N GLN A 31 9.65 -0.38 -0.22
CA GLN A 31 10.63 -1.14 -1.00
C GLN A 31 10.11 -2.55 -1.32
N VAL A 32 9.61 -3.27 -0.32
CA VAL A 32 9.09 -4.63 -0.48
C VAL A 32 7.92 -4.65 -1.46
N PHE A 33 6.95 -3.73 -1.32
CA PHE A 33 5.80 -3.71 -2.22
C PHE A 33 6.17 -3.23 -3.64
N THR A 34 7.15 -2.34 -3.78
CA THR A 34 7.72 -1.99 -5.10
C THR A 34 8.34 -3.21 -5.78
N ALA A 35 9.13 -4.00 -5.05
CA ALA A 35 9.74 -5.22 -5.57
C ALA A 35 8.68 -6.26 -5.99
N LYS A 36 7.62 -6.43 -5.18
CA LYS A 36 6.49 -7.32 -5.51
C LYS A 36 5.76 -6.86 -6.77
N SER A 37 5.50 -5.57 -6.94
CA SER A 37 4.87 -5.05 -8.16
C SER A 37 5.75 -5.30 -9.39
N ALA A 38 7.07 -5.05 -9.29
CA ALA A 38 8.01 -5.33 -10.36
C ALA A 38 8.05 -6.82 -10.74
N GLU A 39 8.03 -7.72 -9.76
CA GLU A 39 7.90 -9.16 -10.00
C GLU A 39 6.61 -9.49 -10.77
N ARG A 40 5.46 -8.95 -10.37
CA ARG A 40 4.18 -9.17 -11.06
C ARG A 40 4.23 -8.70 -12.51
N GLU A 41 4.82 -7.54 -12.76
CA GLU A 41 4.98 -7.01 -14.11
C GLU A 41 5.87 -7.92 -14.98
N ILE A 42 6.97 -8.44 -14.42
CA ILE A 42 7.87 -9.37 -15.13
C ILE A 42 7.12 -10.66 -15.51
N LEU A 43 6.39 -11.24 -14.55
CA LEU A 43 5.59 -12.45 -14.78
C LEU A 43 4.48 -12.21 -15.82
N HIS A 44 3.79 -11.08 -15.74
CA HIS A 44 2.77 -10.70 -16.71
C HIS A 44 3.36 -10.54 -18.12
N ARG A 45 4.50 -9.84 -18.27
CA ARG A 45 5.19 -9.72 -19.57
C ARG A 45 5.61 -11.09 -20.12
N ALA A 46 6.01 -12.03 -19.25
CA ALA A 46 6.32 -13.38 -19.65
C ALA A 46 5.09 -14.18 -20.10
N ALA A 47 3.94 -13.97 -19.44
CA ALA A 47 2.67 -14.58 -19.81
C ALA A 47 2.13 -14.02 -21.13
N LEU A 48 2.20 -12.71 -21.35
CA LEU A 48 1.77 -12.07 -22.60
C LEU A 48 2.51 -12.63 -23.82
N ARG A 49 3.81 -12.94 -23.70
CA ARG A 49 4.58 -13.57 -24.79
C ARG A 49 4.10 -14.99 -25.15
N LYS A 50 3.32 -15.63 -24.27
CA LYS A 50 2.78 -16.98 -24.46
C LYS A 50 1.29 -16.98 -24.82
N ALA A 51 0.61 -15.84 -24.69
CA ALA A 51 -0.81 -15.74 -25.02
C ALA A 51 -1.01 -15.88 -26.54
N GLY A 52 -1.97 -16.72 -26.92
CA GLY A 52 -2.31 -17.00 -28.31
C GLY A 52 -3.56 -16.26 -28.78
N THR A 53 -4.39 -15.74 -27.87
CA THR A 53 -5.63 -15.04 -28.22
C THR A 53 -5.78 -13.68 -27.54
N HIS A 54 -6.68 -12.87 -28.08
CA HIS A 54 -7.01 -11.56 -27.51
C HIS A 54 -7.66 -11.70 -26.13
N GLU A 55 -8.55 -12.68 -25.95
CA GLU A 55 -9.23 -12.94 -24.69
C GLU A 55 -8.24 -13.33 -23.58
N GLU A 56 -7.22 -14.12 -23.91
CA GLU A 56 -6.14 -14.45 -22.97
C GLU A 56 -5.34 -13.22 -22.55
N VAL A 57 -5.05 -12.31 -23.50
CA VAL A 57 -4.37 -11.04 -23.21
C VAL A 57 -5.21 -10.16 -22.29
N GLU A 58 -6.51 -10.01 -22.57
CA GLU A 58 -7.42 -9.21 -21.73
C GLU A 58 -7.53 -9.77 -20.31
N LEU A 59 -7.63 -11.10 -20.17
CA LEU A 59 -7.64 -11.75 -18.86
C LEU A 59 -6.32 -11.51 -18.10
N LEU A 60 -5.17 -11.62 -18.77
CA LEU A 60 -3.86 -11.36 -18.17
C LEU A 60 -3.72 -9.90 -17.72
N ASN A 61 -4.24 -8.96 -18.49
CA ASN A 61 -4.25 -7.52 -18.17
C ASN A 61 -5.13 -7.23 -16.94
N GLU A 62 -6.35 -7.76 -16.92
CA GLU A 62 -7.27 -7.63 -15.79
C GLU A 62 -6.67 -8.21 -14.51
N ASN A 63 -6.03 -9.38 -14.60
CA ASN A 63 -5.36 -10.00 -13.46
C ASN A 63 -4.21 -9.14 -12.93
N LEU A 64 -3.34 -8.61 -13.81
CA LEU A 64 -2.27 -7.71 -13.38
C LEU A 64 -2.84 -6.46 -12.69
N ARG A 65 -3.91 -5.86 -13.25
CA ARG A 65 -4.54 -4.67 -12.66
C ARG A 65 -5.01 -4.95 -11.23
N ARG A 66 -5.75 -6.04 -11.02
CA ARG A 66 -6.23 -6.45 -9.69
C ARG A 66 -5.10 -6.73 -8.72
N ASP A 67 -4.04 -7.40 -9.17
CA ASP A 67 -2.88 -7.69 -8.32
C ASP A 67 -2.16 -6.42 -7.88
N VAL A 68 -1.98 -5.45 -8.79
CA VAL A 68 -1.37 -4.15 -8.45
C VAL A 68 -2.25 -3.35 -7.50
N GLU A 69 -3.56 -3.28 -7.75
CA GLU A 69 -4.53 -2.61 -6.86
C GLU A 69 -4.51 -3.20 -5.45
N ARG A 70 -4.47 -4.53 -5.33
CA ARG A 70 -4.34 -5.22 -4.05
C ARG A 70 -3.02 -4.93 -3.37
N LEU A 71 -1.89 -4.98 -4.09
CA LEU A 71 -0.57 -4.66 -3.54
C LEU A 71 -0.50 -3.22 -3.02
N VAL A 72 -1.11 -2.27 -3.72
CA VAL A 72 -1.20 -0.87 -3.28
C VAL A 72 -2.05 -0.76 -2.01
N SER A 73 -3.21 -1.40 -1.99
CA SER A 73 -4.10 -1.39 -0.83
C SER A 73 -3.44 -2.01 0.42
N ASP A 74 -2.76 -3.15 0.25
CA ASP A 74 -2.04 -3.83 1.32
C ASP A 74 -0.86 -2.99 1.84
N ARG A 75 -0.11 -2.35 0.95
CA ARG A 75 0.96 -1.40 1.31
C ARG A 75 0.41 -0.25 2.15
N ASP A 76 -0.68 0.36 1.69
CA ASP A 76 -1.26 1.54 2.35
C ASP A 76 -1.86 1.16 3.71
N ARG A 77 -2.50 -0.01 3.81
CA ARG A 77 -2.93 -0.60 5.08
C ARG A 77 -1.75 -0.76 6.03
N LYS A 78 -0.64 -1.34 5.57
CA LYS A 78 0.55 -1.57 6.40
C LYS A 78 1.23 -0.28 6.84
N ILE A 79 1.29 0.73 5.98
CA ILE A 79 1.76 2.06 6.34
C ILE A 79 0.84 2.70 7.39
N GLY A 80 -0.48 2.52 7.25
CA GLY A 80 -1.46 2.94 8.24
C GLY A 80 -1.24 2.30 9.61
N GLU A 81 -1.02 0.98 9.65
CA GLU A 81 -0.67 0.23 10.87
C GLU A 81 0.58 0.82 11.54
N ILE A 82 1.68 1.02 10.79
CA ILE A 82 2.94 1.58 11.34
C ILE A 82 2.74 2.99 11.90
N ARG A 83 1.90 3.80 11.25
CA ARG A 83 1.55 5.14 11.75
C ARG A 83 0.71 5.06 13.02
N GLY A 84 -0.19 4.08 13.12
CA GLY A 84 -1.10 3.88 14.25
C GLY A 84 -0.49 3.19 15.48
N GLU A 85 0.51 2.33 15.30
CA GLU A 85 1.18 1.57 16.39
C GLU A 85 1.86 2.45 17.46
N ALA A 86 2.07 3.74 17.21
CA ALA A 86 2.63 4.69 18.19
C ALA A 86 1.58 5.57 18.91
N SER A 87 0.28 5.31 18.70
CA SER A 87 -0.78 5.90 19.53
C SER A 87 -1.06 4.98 20.73
N PRO A 88 -0.65 5.35 21.96
CA PRO A 88 -1.20 4.74 23.17
C PRO A 88 -2.68 5.10 23.33
#